data_AF-A0A969NB03-F1
#
_entry.id   AF-A0A969NB03-F1
#
_cell.length_a   1.000
_cell.length_b   1.000
_cell.length_c   1.000
_cell.angle_alpha   90.00
_cell.angle_beta   90.00
_cell.angle_gamma   90.00
#
_symmetry.space_group_name_H-M   'P 1'
#
loop_
_entity.id
_entity.type
_entity.pdbx_description
1 polymer ?
#
loop_
_entity_poly.entity_id
_entity_poly.type
_entity_poly.pdbx_seq_one_letter_code
_entity_poly.pdbx_strand_id
1 'polypeptide(L)'
;MWISHETTVLNQGLLVFFVDYTDTAQFQRDILVHQIDSVLKENVPSEADSYMQTEKVLGPLYTKYLTNNNFTVELRGLWETRTMGGPYVLTAIPEVQRNRITFVMGFVYAPKLNKRNYMRQLEAIISTIKFVSIPME
;
A
#
# COMPACT_ATOMS: atom_id res chain seq x y z
N MET A 1 6.27 5.48 7.61
CA MET A 1 5.40 5.55 8.79
C MET A 1 4.51 4.32 8.82
N TRP A 2 4.35 3.69 9.99
CA TRP A 2 3.45 2.58 10.21
C TRP A 2 2.51 2.90 11.37
N ILE A 3 1.21 2.77 11.13
CA ILE A 3 0.15 2.86 12.13
C ILE A 3 -0.57 1.52 12.15
N SER A 4 -0.72 0.88 13.30
CA SER A 4 -1.47 -0.36 13.43
C SER A 4 -2.52 -0.31 14.53
N HIS A 5 -3.60 -1.05 14.31
CA HIS A 5 -4.56 -1.44 15.32
C HIS A 5 -4.49 -2.96 15.49
N GLU A 6 -3.93 -3.38 16.61
CA GLU A 6 -3.62 -4.78 16.89
C GLU A 6 -4.40 -5.30 18.11
N THR A 7 -4.97 -6.48 17.94
CA THR A 7 -5.65 -7.26 18.98
C THR A 7 -5.19 -8.72 18.87
N THR A 8 -5.68 -9.60 19.75
CA THR A 8 -5.36 -11.04 19.69
C THR A 8 -5.86 -11.75 18.43
N VAL A 9 -6.78 -11.16 17.65
CA VAL A 9 -7.43 -11.79 16.50
C VAL A 9 -7.43 -10.94 15.22
N LEU A 10 -6.94 -9.71 15.29
CA LEU A 10 -6.96 -8.72 14.22
C LEU A 10 -5.68 -7.89 14.26
N ASN A 11 -5.05 -7.72 13.11
CA ASN A 11 -4.10 -6.66 12.84
C ASN A 11 -4.57 -5.90 11.60
N GLN A 12 -4.89 -4.62 11.77
CA GLN A 12 -5.06 -3.68 10.67
C GLN A 12 -3.85 -2.76 10.63
N GLY A 13 -3.16 -2.70 9.50
CA GLY A 13 -2.02 -1.82 9.31
C GLY A 13 -2.27 -0.79 8.22
N LEU A 14 -1.76 0.42 8.46
CA LEU A 14 -1.61 1.47 7.49
C LEU A 14 -0.13 1.83 7.38
N LEU A 15 0.44 1.65 6.18
CA LEU A 15 1.81 2.02 5.85
C LEU A 15 1.79 3.22 4.92
N VAL A 16 2.62 4.21 5.23
CA VAL A 16 2.86 5.38 4.37
C VAL A 16 4.36 5.50 4.14
N PHE A 17 4.78 5.46 2.89
CA PHE A 17 6.16 5.60 2.48
C PHE A 17 6.25 6.29 1.12
N PHE A 18 7.44 6.70 0.71
CA PHE A 18 7.67 7.28 -0.60
C PHE A 18 8.96 6.76 -1.20
N VAL A 19 9.04 6.85 -2.52
CA VAL A 19 10.24 6.63 -3.33
C VAL A 19 10.41 7.79 -4.30
N ASP A 20 11.61 7.97 -4.84
CA ASP A 20 11.86 9.03 -5.82
C ASP A 20 11.04 8.81 -7.09
N TYR A 21 10.48 9.90 -7.60
CA TYR A 21 9.75 9.91 -8.86
C TYR A 21 10.71 10.31 -9.99
N THR A 22 11.15 9.31 -10.74
CA THR A 22 12.13 9.47 -11.83
C THR A 22 11.52 9.19 -13.20
N ASP A 23 10.56 8.27 -13.31
CA ASP A 23 9.91 7.92 -14.57
C ASP A 23 8.45 7.50 -14.39
N THR A 24 7.59 7.87 -15.34
CA THR A 24 6.20 7.41 -15.43
C THR A 24 6.05 5.88 -15.49
N ALA A 25 7.06 5.16 -15.98
CA ALA A 25 7.13 3.70 -16.01
C ALA A 25 7.03 3.09 -14.61
N GLN A 26 7.43 3.82 -13.56
CA GLN A 26 7.29 3.37 -12.17
C GLN A 26 5.85 3.05 -11.77
N PHE A 27 4.85 3.52 -12.53
CA PHE A 27 3.44 3.24 -12.30
C PHE A 27 2.89 2.04 -13.09
N GLN A 28 3.75 1.28 -13.77
CA GLN A 28 3.38 -0.03 -14.31
C GLN A 28 3.20 -1.03 -13.17
N ARG A 29 2.22 -1.94 -13.31
CA ARG A 29 1.83 -2.90 -12.26
C ARG A 29 3.02 -3.64 -11.66
N ASP A 30 3.85 -4.24 -12.49
CA ASP A 30 4.92 -5.12 -12.02
C ASP A 30 6.06 -4.33 -11.35
N ILE A 31 6.32 -3.10 -11.84
CA ILE A 31 7.31 -2.21 -11.22
C ILE A 31 6.82 -1.73 -9.85
N LEU A 32 5.54 -1.35 -9.74
CA LEU A 32 4.94 -0.99 -8.44
C LEU A 32 5.06 -2.15 -7.45
N VAL A 33 4.66 -3.35 -7.85
CA VAL A 33 4.76 -4.55 -6.99
C VAL A 33 6.19 -4.77 -6.52
N HIS A 34 7.17 -4.69 -7.43
CA HIS A 34 8.57 -4.82 -7.07
C HIS A 34 9.04 -3.74 -6.07
N GLN A 35 8.65 -2.48 -6.28
CA GLN A 35 9.00 -1.38 -5.36
C GLN A 35 8.37 -1.59 -3.98
N ILE A 36 7.10 -1.97 -3.92
CA ILE A 36 6.37 -2.22 -2.67
C ILE A 36 7.00 -3.39 -1.92
N ASP A 37 7.21 -4.52 -2.58
CA ASP A 37 7.77 -5.72 -1.95
C ASP A 37 9.20 -5.47 -1.43
N SER A 38 10.00 -4.67 -2.14
CA SER A 38 11.32 -4.24 -1.67
C SER A 38 11.23 -3.44 -0.37
N VAL A 39 10.33 -2.45 -0.31
CA VAL A 39 10.14 -1.63 0.89
C VAL A 39 9.59 -2.46 2.05
N LEU A 40 8.63 -3.34 1.80
CA LEU A 40 8.06 -4.22 2.82
C LEU A 40 9.11 -5.17 3.40
N LYS A 41 9.96 -5.76 2.54
CA LYS A 41 11.05 -6.64 2.97
C LYS A 41 12.04 -5.97 3.91
N GLU A 42 12.37 -4.71 3.65
CA GLU A 42 13.36 -3.97 4.43
C GLU A 42 12.78 -3.37 5.72
N ASN A 43 11.50 -3.00 5.73
CA ASN A 43 10.94 -2.12 6.75
C ASN A 43 9.79 -2.74 7.56
N VAL A 44 9.20 -3.85 7.12
CA VAL A 44 8.12 -4.53 7.85
C VAL A 44 8.68 -5.81 8.48
N PRO A 45 8.74 -5.87 9.82
CA PRO A 45 9.12 -7.07 10.55
C PRO A 45 8.21 -8.24 10.18
N SER A 46 8.83 -9.41 10.02
CA SER A 46 8.17 -10.65 9.65
C SER A 46 8.90 -11.81 10.32
N GLU A 47 8.37 -13.02 10.17
CA GLU A 47 8.99 -14.25 10.63
C GLU A 47 10.38 -14.46 10.02
N ALA A 48 11.25 -15.22 10.70
CA ALA A 48 12.57 -15.55 10.19
C ALA A 48 12.48 -16.19 8.79
N ASP A 49 13.35 -15.73 7.89
CA ASP A 49 13.42 -16.15 6.49
C ASP A 49 12.13 -15.90 5.68
N SER A 50 11.29 -14.95 6.10
CA SER A 50 10.10 -14.53 5.37
C SER A 50 9.88 -13.03 5.48
N TYR A 51 9.20 -12.46 4.49
CA TYR A 51 8.79 -11.06 4.49
C TYR A 51 7.41 -10.92 3.89
N MET A 52 6.74 -9.83 4.25
CA MET A 52 5.46 -9.46 3.66
C MET A 52 5.70 -9.06 2.20
N GLN A 53 5.04 -9.74 1.27
CA GLN A 53 5.10 -9.47 -0.16
C GLN A 53 3.71 -9.60 -0.78
N THR A 54 3.54 -9.07 -1.98
CA THR A 54 2.35 -9.31 -2.79
C THR A 54 2.28 -10.78 -3.20
N GLU A 55 1.11 -11.39 -3.04
CA GLU A 55 0.81 -12.74 -3.51
C GLU A 55 0.96 -12.81 -5.04
N LYS A 56 1.71 -13.81 -5.55
CA LYS A 56 2.20 -13.81 -6.94
C LYS A 56 1.35 -14.62 -7.93
N VAL A 57 0.55 -15.58 -7.46
CA VAL A 57 -0.27 -16.46 -8.30
C VAL A 57 -1.42 -15.69 -8.93
N LEU A 58 -2.17 -14.90 -8.16
CA LEU A 58 -3.22 -14.03 -8.67
C LEU A 58 -2.65 -12.66 -9.04
N GLY A 59 -1.72 -12.16 -8.21
CA GLY A 59 -1.26 -10.78 -8.28
C GLY A 59 -2.39 -9.78 -7.97
N PRO A 60 -2.06 -8.47 -7.91
CA PRO A 60 -3.06 -7.47 -7.57
C PRO A 60 -3.87 -7.04 -8.79
N LEU A 61 -5.13 -6.69 -8.57
CA LEU A 61 -5.90 -5.86 -9.49
C LEU A 61 -5.24 -4.49 -9.59
N TYR A 62 -5.13 -3.97 -10.80
CA TYR A 62 -4.54 -2.67 -11.11
C TYR A 62 -5.62 -1.73 -11.63
N THR A 63 -5.77 -0.57 -11.00
CA THR A 63 -6.69 0.48 -11.47
C THR A 63 -5.94 1.80 -11.54
N LYS A 64 -6.02 2.48 -12.69
CA LYS A 64 -5.48 3.83 -12.88
C LYS A 64 -6.62 4.80 -13.09
N TYR A 65 -6.64 5.90 -12.35
CA TYR A 65 -7.66 6.94 -12.43
C TYR A 65 -7.05 8.33 -12.23
N LEU A 66 -7.83 9.39 -12.47
CA LEU A 66 -7.40 10.78 -12.28
C LEU A 66 -7.94 11.34 -10.96
N THR A 67 -7.08 12.01 -10.21
CA THR A 67 -7.40 12.73 -8.98
C THR A 67 -6.70 14.08 -9.02
N ASN A 68 -7.44 15.20 -8.94
CA ASN A 68 -6.87 16.56 -8.98
C ASN A 68 -5.89 16.79 -10.15
N ASN A 69 -6.27 16.35 -11.36
CA ASN A 69 -5.46 16.39 -12.59
C ASN A 69 -4.15 15.57 -12.57
N ASN A 70 -3.85 14.84 -11.50
CA ASN A 70 -2.77 13.88 -11.45
C ASN A 70 -3.33 12.46 -11.60
N PHE A 71 -2.64 11.60 -12.33
CA PHE A 71 -3.03 10.19 -12.34
C PHE A 71 -2.63 9.54 -11.02
N THR A 72 -3.46 8.62 -10.54
CA THR A 72 -3.25 7.84 -9.32
C THR A 72 -3.43 6.37 -9.70
N VAL A 73 -2.63 5.49 -9.10
CA VAL A 73 -2.77 4.05 -9.28
C VAL A 73 -3.20 3.43 -7.97
N GLU A 74 -4.20 2.55 -8.04
CA GLU A 74 -4.60 1.68 -6.94
C GLU A 74 -4.28 0.22 -7.28
N LEU A 75 -3.68 -0.47 -6.32
CA LEU A 75 -3.51 -1.92 -6.32
C LEU A 75 -4.40 -2.53 -5.24
N ARG A 76 -5.18 -3.55 -5.61
CA ARG A 76 -5.95 -4.37 -4.66
C ARG A 76 -5.53 -5.80 -4.81
N GLY A 77 -5.06 -6.42 -3.74
CA GLY A 77 -4.51 -7.77 -3.83
C GLY A 77 -4.48 -8.48 -2.50
N LEU A 78 -3.79 -9.62 -2.51
CA LEU A 78 -3.42 -10.34 -1.31
C LEU A 78 -1.94 -10.08 -1.03
N TRP A 79 -1.60 -9.99 0.24
CA TRP A 79 -0.24 -10.09 0.72
C TRP A 79 -0.05 -11.44 1.41
N GLU A 80 1.18 -11.91 1.41
CA GLU A 80 1.56 -13.15 2.06
C GLU A 80 2.94 -13.03 2.71
N THR A 81 3.12 -13.83 3.76
CA THR A 81 4.41 -14.31 4.24
C THR A 81 4.40 -15.83 4.08
N ARG A 82 5.39 -16.53 4.65
CA ARG A 82 5.42 -18.00 4.64
C ARG A 82 4.19 -18.64 5.29
N THR A 83 3.59 -17.98 6.28
CA THR A 83 2.53 -18.56 7.14
C THR A 83 1.30 -17.66 7.29
N MET A 84 1.43 -16.36 7.01
CA MET A 84 0.39 -15.35 7.17
C MET A 84 -0.01 -14.77 5.82
N GLY A 85 -1.20 -14.17 5.77
CA GLY A 85 -1.64 -13.46 4.59
C GLY A 85 -3.00 -12.79 4.80
N GLY A 86 -3.36 -11.96 3.84
CA GLY A 86 -4.62 -11.24 3.88
C GLY A 86 -4.77 -10.25 2.73
N PRO A 87 -5.92 -9.54 2.68
CA PRO A 87 -6.13 -8.50 1.68
C PRO A 87 -5.32 -7.24 1.99
N TYR A 88 -4.94 -6.55 0.93
CA TYR A 88 -4.48 -5.17 0.99
C TYR A 88 -5.14 -4.30 -0.11
N VAL A 89 -5.14 -3.00 0.15
CA VAL A 89 -5.32 -1.95 -0.85
C VAL A 89 -4.14 -1.01 -0.75
N LEU A 90 -3.62 -0.58 -1.88
CA LEU A 90 -2.50 0.35 -1.95
C LEU A 90 -2.82 1.44 -2.97
N THR A 91 -2.51 2.68 -2.63
CA THR A 91 -2.61 3.82 -3.54
C THR A 91 -1.23 4.43 -3.75
N ALA A 92 -0.78 4.52 -4.99
CA ALA A 92 0.44 5.18 -5.43
C ALA A 92 0.08 6.53 -6.05
N ILE A 93 0.58 7.61 -5.43
CA ILE A 93 0.21 8.99 -5.73
C ILE A 93 1.46 9.77 -6.14
N PRO A 94 1.55 10.29 -7.38
CA PRO A 94 2.65 11.14 -7.79
C PRO A 94 2.56 12.51 -7.10
N GLU A 95 3.61 12.90 -6.40
CA GLU A 95 3.83 14.25 -5.88
C GLU A 95 4.91 14.94 -6.73
N VAL A 96 4.51 15.42 -7.92
CA VAL A 96 5.42 16.03 -8.92
C VAL A 96 6.25 17.17 -8.33
N GLN A 97 5.64 18.03 -7.51
CA GLN A 97 6.34 19.17 -6.89
C GLN A 97 7.42 18.74 -5.88
N ARG A 98 7.35 17.50 -5.37
CA ARG A 98 8.29 16.93 -4.39
C ARG A 98 9.20 15.84 -4.99
N ASN A 99 9.12 15.61 -6.31
CA ASN A 99 9.86 14.56 -7.02
C ASN A 99 9.75 13.18 -6.36
N ARG A 100 8.56 12.81 -5.88
CA ARG A 100 8.36 11.51 -5.21
C ARG A 100 7.01 10.88 -5.54
N ILE A 101 6.93 9.56 -5.37
CA ILE A 101 5.70 8.80 -5.40
C ILE A 101 5.40 8.41 -3.96
N THR A 102 4.27 8.86 -3.43
CA THR A 102 3.81 8.44 -2.11
C THR A 102 2.89 7.22 -2.23
N PHE A 103 3.21 6.21 -1.45
CA PHE A 103 2.46 4.98 -1.33
C PHE A 103 1.72 5.00 0.00
N VAL A 104 0.44 4.64 -0.06
CA VAL A 104 -0.38 4.41 1.12
C VAL A 104 -0.98 3.02 1.01
N MET A 105 -0.59 2.13 1.91
CA MET A 105 -1.03 0.75 1.94
C MET A 105 -1.87 0.48 3.18
N GLY A 106 -3.10 0.00 3.00
CA GLY A 106 -3.91 -0.59 4.06
C GLY A 106 -3.92 -2.11 3.93
N PHE A 107 -3.62 -2.84 5.00
CA PHE A 107 -3.66 -4.30 5.01
C PHE A 107 -4.38 -4.85 6.24
N VAL A 108 -4.93 -6.06 6.13
CA VAL A 108 -5.59 -6.76 7.24
C VAL A 108 -5.09 -8.19 7.38
N TYR A 109 -4.63 -8.55 8.57
CA TYR A 109 -4.50 -9.93 9.03
C TYR A 109 -5.60 -10.24 10.04
N ALA A 110 -6.41 -11.27 9.79
CA ALA A 110 -7.51 -11.66 10.68
C ALA A 110 -8.07 -13.04 10.30
N PRO A 111 -7.31 -14.14 10.49
CA PRO A 111 -7.64 -15.46 9.94
C PRO A 111 -9.02 -16.00 10.39
N LYS A 112 -9.49 -15.60 11.58
CA LYS A 112 -10.75 -16.07 12.16
C LYS A 112 -11.94 -15.13 11.96
N LEU A 113 -11.77 -14.00 11.27
CA LEU A 113 -12.81 -12.96 11.12
C LEU A 113 -13.10 -12.63 9.66
N ASN A 114 -14.29 -12.07 9.42
CA ASN A 114 -14.61 -11.48 8.13
C ASN A 114 -13.86 -10.15 7.97
N LYS A 115 -13.01 -10.08 6.95
CA LYS A 115 -12.07 -8.96 6.74
C LYS A 115 -12.67 -7.79 5.97
N ARG A 116 -13.87 -7.95 5.37
CA ARG A 116 -14.46 -6.95 4.46
C ARG A 116 -14.61 -5.58 5.11
N ASN A 117 -15.21 -5.52 6.29
CA ASN A 117 -15.49 -4.23 6.94
C ASN A 117 -14.20 -3.54 7.42
N TYR A 118 -13.21 -4.31 7.86
CA TYR A 118 -11.89 -3.81 8.23
C TYR A 118 -11.15 -3.21 7.02
N MET A 119 -11.19 -3.89 5.87
CA MET A 119 -10.67 -3.32 4.63
C MET A 119 -11.41 -2.04 4.23
N ARG A 120 -12.75 -2.00 4.34
CA ARG A 120 -13.53 -0.79 4.05
C ARG A 120 -13.17 0.41 4.92
N GLN A 121 -12.81 0.17 6.19
CA GLN A 121 -12.33 1.24 7.08
C GLN A 121 -11.00 1.82 6.57
N LEU A 122 -10.05 0.96 6.19
CA LEU A 122 -8.77 1.38 5.63
C LEU A 122 -8.95 2.12 4.30
N GLU A 123 -9.82 1.64 3.40
CA GLU A 123 -10.17 2.32 2.15
C GLU A 123 -10.78 3.71 2.41
N ALA A 124 -11.65 3.83 3.42
CA ALA A 124 -12.20 5.12 3.82
C ALA A 124 -11.09 6.07 4.27
N ILE A 125 -10.12 5.62 5.07
CA ILE A 125 -8.98 6.44 5.48
C ILE A 125 -8.18 6.89 4.25
N ILE A 126 -7.79 5.94 3.40
CA ILE A 126 -6.95 6.20 2.22
C ILE A 126 -7.62 7.16 1.24
N SER A 127 -8.93 7.01 1.00
CA SER A 127 -9.69 7.87 0.09
C SER A 127 -9.79 9.33 0.55
N THR A 128 -9.54 9.61 1.83
CA THR A 128 -9.63 10.96 2.41
C THR A 128 -8.29 11.69 2.51
N ILE A 129 -7.20 11.07 2.06
CA ILE A 129 -5.86 11.64 2.15
C ILE A 129 -5.75 12.91 1.31
N LYS A 130 -5.17 13.94 1.92
CA LYS A 130 -4.86 15.22 1.28
C LYS A 130 -3.41 15.59 1.55
N PHE A 131 -2.71 15.98 0.51
CA PHE A 131 -1.38 16.55 0.65
C PHE A 131 -1.52 18.04 0.93
N VAL A 132 -0.87 18.51 2.00
CA VAL A 132 -0.75 19.94 2.28
C VAL A 132 0.16 20.54 1.21
N SER A 133 -0.33 21.55 0.51
CA SER A 133 0.44 22.31 -0.49
C SER A 133 1.67 22.95 0.16
N ILE A 134 2.81 22.90 -0.53
CA ILE A 134 3.96 23.72 -0.12
C ILE A 134 3.59 25.17 -0.46
N PRO A 135 3.61 26.11 0.51
CA PRO A 135 3.47 27.52 0.20
C PRO A 135 4.55 27.92 -0.81
N MET A 136 4.17 28.54 -1.91
CA MET A 136 5.14 29.20 -2.78
C MET A 136 5.55 30.49 -2.06
N GLU A 137 6.83 30.61 -1.71
CA GLU A 137 7.45 31.90 -1.35
C GLU A 137 7.57 32.82 -2.56
#